data_AF-A0A2V9HE58-F1
#
_entry.id   AF-A0A2V9HE58-F1
#
_cell.length_a   1.000
_cell.length_b   1.000
_cell.length_c   1.000
_cell.angle_alpha   90.00
_cell.angle_beta   90.00
_cell.angle_gamma   90.00
#
_symmetry.space_group_name_H-M   'P 1'
#
loop_
_entity.id
_entity.type
_entity.pdbx_description
1 polymer ?
#
loop_
_entity_poly.entity_id
_entity_poly.type
_entity_poly.pdbx_seq_one_letter_code
_entity_poly.pdbx_strand_id
1 'polypeptide(L)'
;MGVPKWLRPRDDEIQPIRGTIVVRGSPPEADIAYLEKRRSPRYSFIASAELIEVRADVRIVSRVSELSLHGCYLDMMNPFPKGTPVLVKIAAGDSFFEAKSEIIYSQPNMGAGVRFQQVEPASQAVLERWLDGAEKDHQRQSG
;
A
#
# COMPACT_ATOMS: atom_id res chain seq x y z
N MET A 1 -39.73 -51.36 -5.09
CA MET A 1 -39.52 -50.39 -3.99
C MET A 1 -38.04 -50.01 -3.97
N GLY A 2 -37.75 -48.72 -4.16
CA GLY A 2 -36.39 -48.19 -4.32
C GLY A 2 -35.70 -47.91 -3.00
N VAL A 3 -34.38 -48.08 -3.00
CA VAL A 3 -33.48 -47.93 -1.85
C VAL A 3 -32.97 -46.48 -1.69
N PRO A 4 -32.89 -45.93 -0.47
CA PRO A 4 -32.34 -44.59 -0.24
C PRO A 4 -30.79 -44.53 -0.31
N LYS A 5 -30.29 -43.39 -0.81
CA LYS A 5 -28.95 -43.15 -1.39
C LYS A 5 -27.86 -42.72 -0.37
N TRP A 6 -27.82 -43.28 0.85
CA TRP A 6 -26.85 -42.85 1.87
C TRP A 6 -26.02 -43.97 2.50
N LEU A 7 -25.97 -45.15 1.88
CA LEU A 7 -25.19 -46.27 2.43
C LEU A 7 -24.49 -47.10 1.34
N ARG A 8 -23.42 -46.55 0.76
CA ARG A 8 -22.27 -47.36 0.28
C ARG A 8 -20.97 -46.57 0.47
N PRO A 9 -20.01 -47.08 1.25
CA PRO A 9 -18.66 -46.55 1.31
C PRO A 9 -17.92 -46.84 0.00
N ARG A 10 -17.06 -45.91 -0.43
CA ARG A 10 -16.02 -46.18 -1.42
C ARG A 10 -14.67 -45.91 -0.78
N ASP A 11 -13.93 -47.00 -0.68
CA ASP A 11 -12.49 -47.08 -0.50
C ASP A 11 -11.76 -46.14 -1.47
N ASP A 12 -10.71 -45.49 -1.00
CA ASP A 12 -9.37 -45.84 -1.48
C ASP A 12 -8.31 -45.20 -0.58
N GLU A 13 -7.70 -46.08 0.19
CA GLU A 13 -6.46 -45.94 0.93
C GLU A 13 -5.28 -45.89 -0.07
N ILE A 14 -4.50 -44.81 -0.06
CA ILE A 14 -3.12 -44.84 -0.56
C ILE A 14 -2.23 -44.05 0.42
N GLN A 15 -1.36 -44.75 1.15
CA GLN A 15 -0.10 -44.22 1.69
C GLN A 15 1.08 -44.92 0.97
N PRO A 16 2.34 -44.48 1.13
CA PRO A 16 2.93 -43.16 0.87
C PRO A 16 4.14 -43.29 -0.09
N ILE A 17 4.69 -42.19 -0.65
CA ILE A 17 6.07 -42.21 -1.18
C ILE A 17 6.96 -41.14 -0.56
N ARG A 18 8.14 -41.62 -0.17
CA ARG A 18 9.31 -40.90 0.35
C ARG A 18 9.72 -39.74 -0.58
N GLY A 19 10.08 -38.63 0.05
CA GLY A 19 11.16 -37.72 -0.35
C GLY A 19 11.19 -37.23 -1.80
N THR A 20 10.63 -36.06 -2.05
CA THR A 20 11.11 -35.16 -3.11
C THR A 20 11.10 -33.73 -2.58
N ILE A 21 12.30 -33.16 -2.49
CA ILE A 21 12.55 -31.73 -2.36
C ILE A 21 11.92 -31.05 -3.58
N VAL A 22 10.90 -30.22 -3.39
CA VAL A 22 10.45 -29.28 -4.42
C VAL A 22 10.89 -27.88 -3.99
N VAL A 23 12.01 -27.45 -4.55
CA VAL A 23 12.40 -26.04 -4.56
C VAL A 23 11.53 -25.33 -5.60
N ARG A 24 10.93 -24.20 -5.18
CA ARG A 24 10.30 -23.13 -5.98
C ARG A 24 9.04 -23.49 -6.77
N GLY A 25 7.90 -23.05 -6.23
CA GLY A 25 6.71 -22.68 -7.00
C GLY A 25 6.06 -21.49 -6.29
N SER A 26 6.08 -20.31 -6.92
CA SER A 26 5.32 -19.14 -6.45
C SER A 26 3.84 -19.50 -6.29
N PRO A 27 3.15 -19.04 -5.24
CA PRO A 27 1.71 -19.24 -5.12
C PRO A 27 0.98 -18.67 -6.35
N PRO A 28 -0.14 -19.28 -6.78
CA PRO A 28 -0.92 -18.79 -7.90
C PRO A 28 -1.39 -17.35 -7.61
N GLU A 29 -1.31 -16.50 -8.64
CA GLU A 29 -1.54 -15.05 -8.57
C GLU A 29 -2.91 -14.68 -7.98
N ALA A 30 -3.90 -15.59 -8.09
CA ALA A 30 -5.22 -15.47 -7.50
C ALA A 30 -5.25 -15.57 -5.96
N ASP A 31 -4.39 -16.40 -5.35
CA ASP A 31 -4.27 -16.51 -3.88
C ASP A 31 -3.50 -15.33 -3.29
N ILE A 32 -2.55 -14.77 -4.04
CA ILE A 32 -1.86 -13.51 -3.70
C ILE A 32 -2.87 -12.35 -3.73
N ALA A 33 -3.72 -12.28 -4.75
CA ALA A 33 -4.76 -11.26 -4.88
C ALA A 33 -5.82 -11.33 -3.76
N TYR A 34 -6.11 -12.52 -3.21
CA TYR A 34 -7.08 -12.68 -2.13
C TYR A 34 -6.54 -12.23 -0.75
N LEU A 35 -5.21 -12.28 -0.55
CA LEU A 35 -4.55 -11.84 0.69
C LEU A 35 -4.15 -10.35 0.68
N GLU A 36 -4.07 -9.71 -0.49
CA GLU A 36 -3.74 -8.28 -0.63
C GLU A 36 -4.97 -7.38 -0.36
N LYS A 37 -5.69 -7.62 0.74
CA LYS A 37 -6.53 -6.56 1.32
C LYS A 37 -5.58 -5.52 1.91
N ARG A 38 -5.34 -4.45 1.14
CA ARG A 38 -4.55 -3.29 1.59
C ARG A 38 -5.00 -2.88 2.99
N ARG A 39 -4.05 -2.71 3.92
CA ARG A 39 -4.32 -2.38 5.34
C ARG A 39 -5.11 -1.08 5.54
N SER A 40 -5.11 -0.18 4.56
CA SER A 40 -5.84 1.08 4.58
C SER A 40 -6.32 1.45 3.16
N PRO A 41 -7.53 2.04 3.02
CA PRO A 41 -7.97 2.66 1.77
C PRO A 41 -6.96 3.72 1.29
N ARG A 42 -6.90 3.91 -0.04
CA ARG A 42 -6.13 4.99 -0.67
C ARG A 42 -7.11 5.85 -1.45
N TYR A 43 -7.07 7.15 -1.25
CA TYR A 43 -7.92 8.09 -1.96
C TYR A 43 -7.06 8.91 -2.94
N SER A 44 -7.64 9.23 -4.09
CA SER A 44 -7.02 10.19 -5.00
C SER A 44 -6.92 11.52 -4.27
N PHE A 45 -5.70 12.08 -4.22
CA PHE A 45 -5.42 13.29 -3.47
C PHE A 45 -4.29 14.04 -4.14
N ILE A 46 -4.59 15.22 -4.69
CA ILE A 46 -3.61 16.04 -5.41
C ILE A 46 -3.10 17.15 -4.49
N ALA A 47 -1.81 17.09 -4.15
CA ALA A 47 -1.16 18.09 -3.33
C ALA A 47 0.31 18.27 -3.70
N SER A 48 0.88 19.41 -3.34
CA SER A 48 2.32 19.62 -3.46
C SER A 48 3.06 18.88 -2.34
N ALA A 49 4.24 18.35 -2.63
CA ALA A 49 5.07 17.68 -1.65
C ALA A 49 6.56 18.01 -1.81
N GLU A 50 7.27 18.02 -0.69
CA GLU A 50 8.73 18.07 -0.63
C GLU A 50 9.24 16.82 0.08
N LEU A 51 10.24 16.18 -0.52
CA LEU A 51 10.99 15.08 0.07
C LEU A 51 12.41 15.53 0.39
N ILE A 52 12.83 15.27 1.62
CA ILE A 52 14.18 15.57 2.08
C ILE A 52 14.83 14.26 2.51
N GLU A 53 15.86 13.82 1.80
CA GLU A 53 16.67 12.69 2.22
C GLU A 53 17.54 13.09 3.41
N VAL A 54 17.34 12.42 4.55
CA VAL A 54 17.91 12.84 5.84
C VAL A 54 19.45 12.76 5.86
N ARG A 55 20.04 11.84 5.11
CA ARG A 55 21.49 11.59 5.16
C ARG A 55 22.28 12.55 4.26
N ALA A 56 21.75 12.85 3.08
CA ALA A 56 22.43 13.65 2.07
C ALA A 56 21.93 15.10 2.01
N ASP A 57 20.87 15.44 2.77
CA ASP A 57 20.14 16.72 2.71
C ASP A 57 19.72 17.10 1.27
N VAL A 58 19.42 16.09 0.46
CA VAL A 58 18.91 16.27 -0.90
C VAL A 58 17.41 16.52 -0.82
N ARG A 59 16.96 17.61 -1.45
CA ARG A 59 15.56 18.03 -1.46
C ARG A 59 14.97 17.93 -2.85
N ILE A 60 13.78 17.33 -2.93
CA ILE A 60 13.07 17.11 -4.19
C ILE A 60 11.62 17.57 -4.01
N VAL A 61 11.17 18.48 -4.88
CA VAL A 61 9.76 18.84 -5.00
C VAL A 61 9.06 17.80 -5.87
N SER A 62 7.87 17.37 -5.44
CA SER A 62 7.06 16.34 -6.07
C SER A 62 5.57 16.64 -5.86
N ARG A 63 4.72 15.74 -6.33
CA ARG A 63 3.26 15.84 -6.19
C ARG A 63 2.72 14.57 -5.57
N VAL A 64 1.81 14.71 -4.61
CA VAL A 64 1.00 13.59 -4.12
C VAL A 64 -0.10 13.31 -5.13
N SER A 65 -0.31 12.04 -5.49
CA SER A 65 -1.45 11.61 -6.32
C SER A 65 -2.38 10.63 -5.61
N GLU A 66 -1.89 9.90 -4.61
CA GLU A 66 -2.70 9.09 -3.70
C GLU A 66 -2.28 9.32 -2.25
N LEU A 67 -3.26 9.35 -1.35
CA LEU A 67 -3.06 9.47 0.10
C LEU A 67 -3.78 8.36 0.85
N SER A 68 -3.16 7.88 1.93
CA SER A 68 -3.74 6.95 2.89
C SER A 68 -3.27 7.27 4.31
N LEU A 69 -3.88 6.63 5.30
CA LEU A 69 -3.52 6.82 6.71
C LEU A 69 -2.04 6.50 7.01
N HIS A 70 -1.42 5.61 6.23
CA HIS A 70 -0.07 5.10 6.51
C HIS A 70 0.98 5.54 5.50
N GLY A 71 0.61 6.37 4.53
CA GLY A 71 1.52 6.73 3.46
C GLY A 71 0.87 7.45 2.29
N CYS A 72 1.69 7.82 1.33
CA CYS A 72 1.27 8.47 0.09
C CYS A 72 2.02 7.92 -1.12
N TYR A 73 1.44 8.13 -2.29
CA TYR A 73 2.14 7.97 -3.56
C TYR A 73 2.59 9.34 -4.06
N LEU A 74 3.83 9.41 -4.53
CA LEU A 74 4.40 10.62 -5.10
C LEU A 74 4.74 10.43 -6.56
N ASP A 75 4.30 11.36 -7.39
CA ASP A 75 4.71 11.46 -8.79
C ASP A 75 6.11 12.09 -8.82
N MET A 76 7.10 11.31 -9.25
CA MET A 76 8.50 11.72 -9.29
C MET A 76 9.27 10.97 -10.37
N MET A 77 10.03 11.71 -11.18
CA MET A 77 10.80 11.13 -12.29
C MET A 77 11.98 10.28 -11.81
N ASN A 78 12.70 10.79 -10.81
CA ASN A 78 13.90 10.16 -10.26
C ASN A 78 13.69 9.91 -8.76
N PRO A 79 12.87 8.90 -8.39
CA PRO A 79 12.64 8.57 -7.00
C PRO A 79 13.90 8.09 -6.29
N PHE A 80 13.99 8.34 -4.98
CA PHE A 80 15.02 7.73 -4.15
C PHE A 80 14.89 6.19 -4.14
N PRO A 81 15.97 5.45 -3.84
CA PRO A 81 15.92 4.00 -3.69
C PRO A 81 14.95 3.55 -2.59
N LYS A 82 14.44 2.32 -2.71
CA LYS A 82 13.68 1.68 -1.63
C LYS A 82 14.54 1.59 -0.36
N GLY A 83 13.94 1.85 0.79
CA GLY A 83 14.57 1.85 2.10
C GLY A 83 15.20 3.19 2.48
N THR A 84 15.18 4.20 1.59
CA THR A 84 15.72 5.52 1.91
C THR A 84 14.85 6.22 2.95
N PRO A 85 15.42 6.65 4.09
CA PRO A 85 14.71 7.44 5.08
C PRO A 85 14.59 8.89 4.58
N VAL A 86 13.36 9.41 4.62
CA VAL A 86 13.03 10.75 4.12
C VAL A 86 12.14 11.49 5.11
N LEU A 87 12.23 12.81 5.13
CA LEU A 87 11.18 13.67 5.68
C LEU A 87 10.24 14.02 4.52
N VAL A 88 8.94 13.72 4.66
CA VAL A 88 7.93 14.15 3.71
C VAL A 88 7.19 15.36 4.27
N LYS A 89 7.04 16.38 3.45
CA LYS A 89 6.17 17.53 3.71
C LYS A 89 5.13 17.60 2.62
N ILE A 90 3.87 17.74 2.99
CA ILE A 90 2.75 17.84 2.05
C ILE A 90 2.02 19.14 2.37
N ALA A 91 1.71 19.92 1.33
CA ALA A 91 0.95 21.15 1.45
C ALA A 91 -0.27 21.10 0.53
N ALA A 92 -1.45 21.33 1.12
CA ALA A 92 -2.74 21.36 0.45
C ALA A 92 -3.58 22.52 1.02
N GLY A 93 -3.84 23.54 0.19
CA GLY A 93 -4.42 24.80 0.65
C GLY A 93 -3.55 25.44 1.72
N ASP A 94 -4.17 25.84 2.84
CA ASP A 94 -3.50 26.47 3.98
C ASP A 94 -3.01 25.47 5.04
N SER A 95 -3.14 24.16 4.77
CA SER A 95 -2.77 23.09 5.71
C SER A 95 -1.47 22.40 5.29
N PHE A 96 -0.71 21.97 6.30
CA PHE A 96 0.57 21.32 6.14
C PHE A 96 0.62 20.03 6.94
N PHE A 97 1.22 19.02 6.34
CA PHE A 97 1.52 17.73 6.97
C PHE A 97 3.01 17.47 6.87
N GLU A 98 3.60 16.97 7.96
CA GLU A 98 5.00 16.55 7.99
C GLU A 98 5.12 15.21 8.73
N ALA A 99 5.94 14.30 8.18
CA ALA A 99 6.23 13.00 8.80
C ALA A 99 7.62 12.45 8.44
N LYS A 100 8.29 11.82 9.42
CA LYS A 100 9.44 10.96 9.10
C LYS A 100 8.93 9.70 8.42
N SER A 101 9.58 9.33 7.33
CA SER A 101 9.05 8.38 6.37
C SER A 101 10.14 7.57 5.71
N GLU A 102 9.73 6.58 4.92
CA GLU A 102 10.63 5.72 4.16
C GLU A 102 10.04 5.37 2.80
N ILE A 103 10.90 5.31 1.78
CA ILE A 103 10.52 4.81 0.47
C ILE A 103 10.29 3.29 0.54
N ILE A 104 9.05 2.84 0.35
CA ILE A 104 8.72 1.40 0.38
C ILE A 104 8.81 0.73 -0.99
N TYR A 105 8.70 1.52 -2.06
CA TYR A 105 9.02 1.10 -3.42
C TYR A 105 9.27 2.33 -4.30
N SER A 106 10.01 2.12 -5.38
CA SER A 106 10.51 3.17 -6.26
C SER A 106 10.38 2.68 -7.71
N GLN A 107 9.75 3.49 -8.56
CA GLN A 107 9.50 3.18 -9.97
C GLN A 107 9.98 4.35 -10.84
N PRO A 108 11.15 4.21 -11.49
CA PRO A 108 11.72 5.27 -12.33
C PRO A 108 10.74 5.76 -13.40
N ASN A 109 10.76 7.07 -13.68
CA ASN A 109 9.87 7.76 -14.61
C ASN A 109 8.37 7.72 -14.25
N MET A 110 8.02 7.28 -13.04
CA MET A 110 6.64 7.19 -12.61
C MET A 110 6.44 7.74 -11.20
N GLY A 111 7.11 7.19 -10.18
CA GLY A 111 6.92 7.67 -8.82
C GLY A 111 7.45 6.75 -7.73
N ALA A 112 7.05 7.04 -6.50
CA ALA A 112 7.42 6.27 -5.32
C ALA A 112 6.26 6.13 -4.34
N GLY A 113 6.22 4.97 -3.69
CA GLY A 113 5.40 4.76 -2.50
C GLY A 113 6.19 5.15 -1.25
N VAL A 114 5.59 5.98 -0.41
CA VAL A 114 6.17 6.46 0.84
C VAL A 114 5.32 5.94 2.00
N ARG A 115 5.97 5.36 3.01
CA ARG A 115 5.33 4.98 4.28
C ARG A 115 5.66 6.00 5.36
N PHE A 116 4.63 6.48 6.05
CA PHE A 116 4.79 7.33 7.23
C PHE A 116 5.21 6.46 8.43
N GLN A 117 6.29 6.84 9.10
CA GLN A 117 6.81 6.13 10.28
C GLN A 117 6.52 6.88 11.58
N GLN A 118 6.73 8.20 11.58
CA GLN A 118 6.48 9.06 12.73
C GLN A 118 5.71 10.29 12.27
N VAL A 119 4.48 10.40 12.75
CA VAL A 119 3.57 11.52 12.48
C VAL A 119 3.26 12.20 13.80
N GLU A 120 3.57 13.48 13.91
CA GLU A 120 3.24 14.25 15.11
C GLU A 120 1.73 14.48 15.22
N PRO A 121 1.16 14.65 16.43
CA PRO A 121 -0.29 14.77 16.63
C PRO A 121 -0.95 15.88 15.78
N ALA A 122 -0.26 16.99 15.56
CA ALA A 122 -0.75 18.07 14.71
C ALA A 122 -0.87 17.65 13.24
N SER A 123 0.16 16.98 12.69
CA SER A 123 0.14 16.40 11.34
C SER A 123 -0.91 15.31 11.23
N GLN A 124 -1.08 14.48 12.27
CA GLN A 124 -2.08 13.41 12.29
C GLN A 124 -3.50 13.97 12.15
N ALA A 125 -3.83 15.02 12.88
CA ALA A 125 -5.13 15.69 12.77
C ALA A 125 -5.36 16.32 11.38
N VAL A 126 -4.31 16.79 10.71
CA VAL A 126 -4.40 17.29 9.32
C VAL A 126 -4.65 16.14 8.35
N LEU A 127 -3.91 15.03 8.49
CA LEU A 127 -4.05 13.85 7.66
C LEU A 127 -5.47 13.27 7.73
N GLU A 128 -6.02 13.12 8.92
CA GLU A 128 -7.38 12.62 9.13
C GLU A 128 -8.42 13.50 8.44
N ARG A 129 -8.31 14.83 8.57
CA ARG A 129 -9.22 15.77 7.86
C ARG A 129 -9.12 15.65 6.34
N TRP A 130 -7.91 15.48 5.80
CA TRP A 130 -7.72 15.29 4.37
C TRP A 130 -8.32 13.97 3.88
N LEU A 131 -8.16 12.89 4.64
CA LEU A 131 -8.74 11.58 4.31
C LEU A 131 -10.27 11.62 4.36
N ASP A 132 -10.87 12.26 5.36
CA ASP A 132 -12.33 12.45 5.45
C ASP A 132 -12.88 13.21 4.23
N GLY A 133 -12.16 14.22 3.76
CA GLY A 133 -12.52 14.96 2.55
C GLY A 133 -12.42 14.10 1.30
N ALA A 134 -11.28 13.43 1.13
CA ALA A 134 -11.00 12.59 -0.03
C ALA A 134 -11.94 11.38 -0.12
N GLU A 135 -12.37 10.82 1.00
CA GLU A 135 -13.38 9.76 1.05
C GLU A 135 -14.74 10.23 0.54
N LYS A 136 -15.21 11.41 0.99
CA LYS A 136 -16.46 12.01 0.50
C LYS A 136 -16.42 12.32 -0.98
N ASP A 137 -15.26 12.72 -1.51
CA ASP A 137 -15.08 12.96 -2.93
C ASP A 137 -15.10 11.66 -3.74
N HIS A 138 -14.46 10.59 -3.23
CA HIS A 138 -14.49 9.28 -3.85
C HIS A 138 -15.90 8.70 -3.95
N GLN A 139 -16.72 8.85 -2.91
CA GLN A 139 -18.13 8.43 -2.90
C GLN A 139 -18.95 9.21 -3.93
N ARG A 140 -18.74 10.53 -4.05
CA ARG A 140 -19.44 11.38 -5.02
C ARG A 140 -19.14 11.03 -6.47
N GLN A 141 -17.94 10.51 -6.75
CA GLN A 141 -17.54 10.09 -8.10
C GLN A 141 -18.04 8.69 -8.47
N SER A 142 -18.51 7.91 -7.49
CA SER A 142 -18.91 6.51 -7.67
C SER A 142 -20.43 6.30 -7.75
N GLY A 143 -21.23 7.36 -7.57
CA GLY A 143 -22.70 7.35 -7.69
C GLY A 143 -23.17 8.15 -8.88
#